data_AF-A0A9D7J7V1-F1
#
_entry.id   AF-A0A9D7J7V1-F1
#
_cell.length_a   1.000
_cell.length_b   1.000
_cell.length_c   1.000
_cell.angle_alpha   90.00
_cell.angle_beta   90.00
_cell.angle_gamma   90.00
#
_symmetry.space_group_name_H-M   'P 1'
#
loop_
_entity.id
_entity.type
_entity.pdbx_description
1 polymer ?
#
loop_
_entity_poly.entity_id
_entity_poly.type
_entity_poly.pdbx_seq_one_letter_code
_entity_poly.pdbx_strand_id
1 'polypeptide(L)'
;MSACGRLEAQFTVPAGGWTVAVTITAIGGPYNVTVAANTYTPTSFLTALQTSLDAASGSDGAFAVSASFTDRTGTGLVTIAHATETFSATWTSTDMRDLLGFSGSLTPAALTFTGASAMRGAWLPDCEIDTTYGGEAGHYEHDRSELVSPDGTVYALSYATSRRYLPEIRWALISRARARTAAETTPGQSYETWWRDTHGGLYSYFAAAPQVTVYDDSTTSNSIGTFRLTGRVDTSMTKAAAPWHGLWEITAAGYKVP
;
A
#
# COMPACT_ATOMS: atom_id res chain seq x y z
N MET A 1 -14.32 2.34 -17.75
CA MET A 1 -14.89 2.51 -16.39
C MET A 1 -13.89 3.30 -15.59
N SER A 2 -14.34 4.22 -14.75
CA SER A 2 -13.48 4.98 -13.84
C SER A 2 -13.29 4.14 -12.57
N ALA A 3 -12.04 3.91 -12.16
CA ALA A 3 -11.70 3.04 -11.03
C ALA A 3 -11.22 3.88 -9.83
N CYS A 4 -11.23 3.30 -8.63
CA CYS A 4 -10.86 4.02 -7.41
C CYS A 4 -9.35 4.28 -7.30
N GLY A 5 -8.54 3.45 -7.95
CA GLY A 5 -7.10 3.38 -7.71
C GLY A 5 -6.76 2.88 -6.30
N ARG A 6 -5.48 2.68 -6.03
CA ARG A 6 -4.98 2.41 -4.67
C ARG A 6 -3.58 2.95 -4.48
N LEU A 7 -3.22 3.21 -3.22
CA LEU A 7 -1.86 3.60 -2.83
C LEU A 7 -1.21 2.47 -2.03
N GLU A 8 0.03 2.16 -2.38
CA GLU A 8 0.84 1.15 -1.69
C GLU A 8 2.20 1.70 -1.31
N ALA A 9 2.41 1.98 -0.03
CA ALA A 9 3.71 2.33 0.52
C ALA A 9 4.62 1.09 0.60
N GLN A 10 5.84 1.22 0.08
CA GLN A 10 6.86 0.21 0.23
C GLN A 10 7.35 0.13 1.67
N PHE A 11 7.60 -1.09 2.12
CA PHE A 11 8.25 -1.39 3.39
C PHE A 11 9.38 -2.38 3.20
N THR A 12 10.25 -2.48 4.21
CA THR A 12 11.42 -3.35 4.19
C THR A 12 11.28 -4.47 5.20
N VAL A 13 11.34 -5.70 4.73
CA VAL A 13 11.55 -6.87 5.58
C VAL A 13 13.04 -6.91 5.95
N PRO A 14 13.39 -6.93 7.25
CA PRO A 14 14.76 -6.81 7.71
C PRO A 14 15.60 -8.03 7.33
N ALA A 15 16.93 -7.89 7.43
CA ALA A 15 17.86 -9.00 7.30
C ALA A 15 17.47 -10.16 8.24
N GLY A 16 17.53 -11.39 7.73
CA GLY A 16 17.01 -12.58 8.42
C GLY A 16 15.55 -12.90 8.12
N GLY A 17 14.81 -11.99 7.47
CA GLY A 17 13.44 -12.22 7.04
C GLY A 17 12.41 -12.10 8.17
N TRP A 18 11.15 -12.30 7.80
CA TRP A 18 10.06 -12.47 8.77
C TRP A 18 9.54 -13.89 8.76
N THR A 19 9.24 -14.43 9.94
CA THR A 19 8.92 -15.84 10.10
C THR A 19 7.58 -16.05 10.81
N VAL A 20 6.85 -17.06 10.34
CA VAL A 20 5.64 -17.60 10.96
C VAL A 20 5.74 -19.13 11.02
N ALA A 21 5.37 -19.71 12.15
CA ALA A 21 5.30 -21.16 12.31
C ALA A 21 3.89 -21.64 12.01
N VAL A 22 3.72 -22.55 11.05
CA VAL A 22 2.43 -23.05 10.58
C VAL A 22 2.30 -24.55 10.86
N THR A 23 1.17 -24.98 11.39
CA THR A 23 0.84 -26.40 11.57
C THR A 23 -0.40 -26.72 10.75
N ILE A 24 -0.29 -27.71 9.87
CA ILE A 24 -1.40 -28.18 9.01
C ILE A 24 -1.92 -29.48 9.62
N THR A 25 -3.22 -29.55 9.88
CA THR A 25 -3.81 -30.65 10.66
C THR A 25 -3.54 -32.04 10.05
N ALA A 26 -3.57 -32.16 8.72
CA ALA A 26 -3.38 -33.44 8.03
C ALA A 26 -1.94 -33.96 8.03
N ILE A 27 -0.95 -33.07 7.93
CA ILE A 27 0.47 -33.44 7.79
C ILE A 27 1.32 -33.08 9.00
N GLY A 28 0.73 -32.50 10.04
CA GLY A 28 1.42 -32.08 11.26
C GLY A 28 2.17 -30.75 11.10
N GLY A 29 3.20 -30.56 11.93
CA GLY A 29 3.96 -29.31 12.02
C GLY A 29 4.61 -29.15 13.41
N PRO A 30 5.28 -28.02 13.67
CA PRO A 30 5.26 -26.77 12.91
C PRO A 30 6.29 -26.71 11.76
N TYR A 31 5.88 -26.10 10.65
CA TYR A 31 6.73 -25.66 9.54
C TYR A 31 7.10 -24.18 9.72
N ASN A 32 8.39 -23.87 9.70
CA ASN A 32 8.86 -22.49 9.75
C ASN A 32 8.83 -21.89 8.35
N VAL A 33 7.96 -20.89 8.17
CA VAL A 33 7.79 -20.18 6.90
C VAL A 33 8.46 -18.83 7.02
N THR A 34 9.52 -18.62 6.25
CA THR A 34 10.28 -17.37 6.27
C THR A 34 10.11 -16.63 4.94
N VAL A 35 9.56 -15.41 5.01
CA VAL A 35 9.61 -14.47 3.89
C VAL A 35 10.96 -13.77 3.90
N ALA A 36 11.67 -13.85 2.78
CA ALA A 36 13.03 -13.34 2.65
C ALA A 36 13.11 -11.80 2.82
N ALA A 37 14.26 -11.34 3.31
CA ALA A 37 14.59 -9.93 3.40
C ALA A 37 14.55 -9.26 2.01
N ASN A 38 13.70 -8.25 1.85
CA ASN A 38 13.61 -7.44 0.65
C ASN A 38 12.74 -6.19 0.94
N THR A 39 12.67 -5.27 -0.02
CA THR A 39 11.65 -4.23 -0.06
C THR A 39 10.45 -4.75 -0.85
N TYR A 40 9.26 -4.61 -0.25
CA TYR A 40 8.01 -5.07 -0.85
C TYR A 40 6.98 -3.95 -0.86
N THR A 41 6.09 -3.98 -1.85
CA THR A 41 4.75 -3.41 -1.72
C THR A 41 3.82 -4.44 -1.06
N PRO A 42 2.69 -4.02 -0.44
CA PRO A 42 1.64 -4.91 0.04
C PRO A 42 1.29 -6.03 -0.93
N THR A 43 1.00 -5.71 -2.21
CA THR A 43 0.67 -6.73 -3.22
C THR A 43 1.80 -7.76 -3.38
N SER A 44 3.04 -7.31 -3.60
CA SER A 44 4.18 -8.22 -3.80
C SER A 44 4.51 -9.07 -2.56
N PHE A 45 4.26 -8.52 -1.36
CA PHE A 45 4.48 -9.24 -0.11
C PHE A 45 3.47 -10.38 0.09
N LEU A 46 2.20 -10.16 -0.23
CA LEU A 46 1.18 -11.21 -0.13
C LEU A 46 1.53 -12.38 -1.08
N THR A 47 2.01 -12.08 -2.29
CA THR A 47 2.51 -13.10 -3.23
C THR A 47 3.73 -13.84 -2.68
N ALA A 48 4.70 -13.12 -2.10
CA ALA A 48 5.89 -13.72 -1.51
C ALA A 48 5.56 -14.61 -0.29
N LEU A 49 4.59 -14.18 0.54
CA LEU A 49 4.09 -14.97 1.66
C LEU A 49 3.40 -16.25 1.19
N GLN A 50 2.50 -16.15 0.21
CA GLN A 50 1.85 -17.34 -0.35
C GLN A 50 2.88 -18.33 -0.89
N THR A 51 3.84 -17.84 -1.69
CA THR A 51 4.90 -18.67 -2.26
C THR A 51 5.72 -19.36 -1.16
N SER A 52 6.01 -18.65 -0.07
CA SER A 52 6.78 -19.21 1.06
C SER A 52 5.98 -20.24 1.83
N LEU A 53 4.67 -20.03 2.01
CA LEU A 53 3.76 -20.99 2.65
C LEU A 53 3.69 -22.29 1.84
N ASP A 54 3.44 -22.18 0.53
CA ASP A 54 3.33 -23.32 -0.37
C ASP A 54 4.65 -24.12 -0.44
N ALA A 55 5.79 -23.42 -0.49
CA ALA A 55 7.09 -24.06 -0.51
C ALA A 55 7.39 -24.82 0.79
N ALA A 56 6.96 -24.30 1.94
CA ALA A 56 7.22 -24.92 3.24
C ALA A 56 6.34 -26.15 3.51
N SER A 57 5.11 -26.19 2.98
CA SER A 57 4.21 -27.35 3.11
C SER A 57 4.37 -28.40 2.00
N GLY A 58 5.16 -28.12 0.96
CA GLY A 58 5.52 -29.10 -0.05
C GLY A 58 4.33 -29.54 -0.90
N SER A 59 3.99 -30.84 -0.86
CA SER A 59 2.87 -31.39 -1.63
C SER A 59 1.50 -30.83 -1.23
N ASP A 60 1.38 -30.32 -0.01
CA ASP A 60 0.19 -29.66 0.53
C ASP A 60 0.29 -28.12 0.39
N GLY A 61 1.12 -27.63 -0.53
CA GLY A 61 1.18 -26.22 -0.91
C GLY A 61 -0.06 -25.81 -1.69
N ALA A 62 -1.11 -25.41 -0.98
CA ALA A 62 -2.36 -24.92 -1.55
C ALA A 62 -2.92 -23.71 -0.78
N PHE A 63 -2.04 -22.83 -0.32
CA PHE A 63 -2.42 -21.59 0.34
C PHE A 63 -2.85 -20.52 -0.66
N ALA A 64 -3.82 -19.71 -0.24
CA ALA A 64 -4.21 -18.48 -0.91
C ALA A 64 -4.05 -17.32 0.07
N VAL A 65 -3.22 -16.34 -0.27
CA VAL A 65 -3.01 -15.13 0.51
C VAL A 65 -3.46 -13.93 -0.31
N SER A 66 -4.47 -13.22 0.17
CA SER A 66 -5.07 -12.10 -0.57
C SER A 66 -5.51 -10.99 0.37
N ALA A 67 -5.69 -9.78 -0.17
CA ALA A 67 -6.33 -8.68 0.53
C ALA A 67 -7.62 -8.27 -0.18
N SER A 68 -8.60 -7.75 0.57
CA SER A 68 -9.85 -7.23 0.02
C SER A 68 -9.62 -5.90 -0.73
N PHE A 69 -9.15 -6.01 -1.96
CA PHE A 69 -8.87 -4.93 -2.90
C PHE A 69 -9.99 -4.85 -3.94
N THR A 70 -11.11 -4.26 -3.53
CA THR A 70 -12.32 -4.10 -4.36
C THR A 70 -12.65 -2.62 -4.48
N ASP A 71 -12.99 -2.16 -5.68
CA ASP A 71 -13.41 -0.77 -5.90
C ASP A 71 -14.57 -0.40 -4.96
N ARG A 72 -14.47 0.80 -4.37
CA ARG A 72 -15.43 1.43 -3.45
C ARG A 72 -15.70 0.70 -2.13
N THR A 73 -15.50 -0.61 -2.06
CA THR A 73 -15.97 -1.46 -0.96
C THR A 73 -14.87 -2.27 -0.30
N GLY A 74 -13.67 -2.35 -0.91
CA GLY A 74 -12.54 -3.13 -0.42
C GLY A 74 -12.10 -2.71 0.98
N THR A 75 -12.05 -3.67 1.90
CA THR A 75 -11.71 -3.38 3.30
C THR A 75 -10.20 -3.37 3.56
N GLY A 76 -9.41 -3.88 2.61
CA GLY A 76 -7.97 -4.08 2.78
C GLY A 76 -7.61 -5.17 3.79
N LEU A 77 -8.59 -5.92 4.32
CA LEU A 77 -8.34 -7.04 5.22
C LEU A 77 -7.59 -8.15 4.48
N VAL A 78 -6.55 -8.70 5.11
CA VAL A 78 -5.82 -9.85 4.58
C VAL A 78 -6.53 -11.13 4.98
N THR A 79 -6.68 -12.05 4.01
CA THR A 79 -7.14 -13.41 4.22
C THR A 79 -6.02 -14.38 3.87
N ILE A 80 -5.71 -15.30 4.79
CA ILE A 80 -4.87 -16.47 4.57
C ILE A 80 -5.81 -17.67 4.61
N ALA A 81 -5.90 -18.39 3.50
CA ALA A 81 -6.72 -19.58 3.37
C ALA A 81 -5.88 -20.75 2.88
N HIS A 82 -6.33 -21.96 3.18
CA HIS A 82 -5.81 -23.19 2.60
C HIS A 82 -6.96 -23.91 1.89
N ALA A 83 -6.70 -24.52 0.74
CA ALA A 83 -7.75 -25.03 -0.14
C ALA A 83 -8.59 -26.17 0.46
N THR A 84 -7.96 -27.09 1.20
CA THR A 84 -8.60 -28.33 1.68
C THR A 84 -8.37 -28.62 3.16
N GLU A 85 -7.16 -28.36 3.65
CA GLU A 85 -6.76 -28.62 5.05
C GLU A 85 -6.93 -27.45 5.99
N THR A 86 -7.28 -27.75 7.24
CA THR A 86 -7.25 -26.77 8.32
C THR A 86 -5.81 -26.54 8.80
N PHE A 87 -5.49 -25.32 9.18
CA PHE A 87 -4.19 -24.97 9.71
C PHE A 87 -4.28 -24.04 10.90
N SER A 88 -3.20 -23.94 11.66
CA SER A 88 -2.98 -22.93 12.69
C SER A 88 -1.62 -22.27 12.48
N ALA A 89 -1.46 -21.03 12.93
CA ALA A 89 -0.21 -20.31 12.77
C ALA A 89 0.16 -19.50 14.02
N THR A 90 1.43 -19.52 14.37
CA THR A 90 2.00 -18.69 15.44
C THR A 90 3.06 -17.77 14.86
N TRP A 91 2.87 -16.47 15.09
CA TRP A 91 3.75 -15.43 14.56
C TRP A 91 5.04 -15.35 15.38
N THR A 92 6.18 -15.61 14.75
CA THR A 92 7.48 -15.30 15.34
C THR A 92 7.80 -13.82 15.17
N SER A 93 7.48 -13.27 13.99
CA SER A 93 7.62 -11.85 13.69
C SER A 93 6.31 -11.12 13.96
N THR A 94 6.24 -10.37 15.07
CA THR A 94 5.08 -9.53 15.41
C THR A 94 4.87 -8.41 14.41
N ASP A 95 5.94 -7.86 13.82
CA ASP A 95 5.85 -6.83 12.78
C ASP A 95 5.11 -7.33 11.53
N MET A 96 5.38 -8.58 11.12
CA MET A 96 4.66 -9.22 10.01
C MET A 96 3.18 -9.41 10.35
N ARG A 97 2.88 -9.89 11.56
CA ARG A 97 1.50 -10.05 12.05
C ARG A 97 0.75 -8.72 11.99
N ASP A 98 1.36 -7.66 12.52
CA ASP A 98 0.75 -6.35 12.67
C ASP A 98 0.62 -5.63 11.33
N LEU A 99 1.54 -5.85 10.38
CA LEU A 99 1.44 -5.39 9.00
C LEU A 99 0.23 -6.02 8.30
N LEU A 100 0.04 -7.33 8.45
CA LEU A 100 -1.07 -8.09 7.84
C LEU A 100 -2.42 -7.86 8.53
N GLY A 101 -2.46 -7.09 9.62
CA GLY A 101 -3.70 -6.74 10.32
C GLY A 101 -4.25 -7.81 11.27
N PHE A 102 -3.40 -8.75 11.71
CA PHE A 102 -3.73 -9.73 12.74
C PHE A 102 -3.31 -9.24 14.13
N SER A 103 -4.01 -9.66 15.19
CA SER A 103 -3.71 -9.27 16.57
C SER A 103 -3.15 -10.42 17.43
N GLY A 104 -3.23 -11.66 16.94
CA GLY A 104 -2.81 -12.84 17.67
C GLY A 104 -2.52 -14.03 16.75
N SER A 105 -2.22 -15.18 17.35
CA SER A 105 -2.06 -16.44 16.63
C SER A 105 -3.37 -16.86 15.95
N LEU A 106 -3.23 -17.62 14.86
CA LEU A 106 -4.35 -18.14 14.09
C LEU A 106 -4.79 -19.47 14.72
N THR A 107 -5.69 -19.38 15.70
CA THR A 107 -6.21 -20.52 16.48
C THR A 107 -7.68 -20.31 16.87
N PRO A 108 -8.50 -21.38 17.00
CA PRO A 108 -8.20 -22.79 16.69
C PRO A 108 -7.97 -23.02 15.20
N ALA A 109 -7.50 -24.22 14.82
CA ALA A 109 -7.19 -24.52 13.42
C ALA A 109 -8.43 -24.37 12.52
N ALA A 110 -8.27 -23.71 11.37
CA ALA A 110 -9.36 -23.41 10.43
C ALA A 110 -8.84 -23.42 8.99
N LEU A 111 -9.76 -23.49 8.02
CA LEU A 111 -9.44 -23.38 6.59
C LEU A 111 -9.02 -21.96 6.20
N THR A 112 -9.51 -20.96 6.92
CA THR A 112 -9.38 -19.56 6.55
C THR A 112 -9.27 -18.69 7.79
N PHE A 113 -8.37 -17.72 7.75
CA PHE A 113 -8.30 -16.64 8.71
C PHE A 113 -8.26 -15.30 7.98
N THR A 114 -9.05 -14.34 8.48
CA THR A 114 -9.05 -12.96 7.99
C THR A 114 -8.61 -12.03 9.11
N GLY A 115 -7.72 -11.10 8.80
CA GLY A 115 -7.25 -10.06 9.73
C GLY A 115 -8.41 -9.20 10.24
N ALA A 116 -8.23 -8.61 11.41
CA ALA A 116 -9.21 -7.72 12.01
C ALA A 116 -9.03 -6.25 11.59
N SER A 117 -7.83 -5.90 11.10
CA SER A 117 -7.46 -4.56 10.63
C SER A 117 -7.05 -4.60 9.16
N ALA A 118 -7.21 -3.48 8.46
CA ALA A 118 -6.72 -3.33 7.10
C ALA A 118 -5.19 -3.51 7.07
N MET A 119 -4.68 -4.08 5.99
CA MET A 119 -3.24 -4.24 5.79
C MET A 119 -2.56 -2.88 5.81
N ARG A 120 -1.53 -2.73 6.64
CA ARG A 120 -0.77 -1.47 6.69
C ARG A 120 0.02 -1.31 5.40
N GLY A 121 0.22 -0.06 5.01
CA GLY A 121 0.90 0.28 3.76
C GLY A 121 -0.01 0.31 2.54
N ALA A 122 -1.23 -0.24 2.59
CA ALA A 122 -2.22 -0.09 1.53
C ALA A 122 -3.32 0.90 1.94
N TRP A 123 -3.71 1.80 1.04
CA TRP A 123 -4.89 2.64 1.22
C TRP A 123 -5.80 2.56 -0.01
N LEU A 124 -7.09 2.38 0.28
CA LEU A 124 -8.15 2.13 -0.69
C LEU A 124 -9.19 3.25 -0.59
N PRO A 125 -9.16 4.24 -1.50
CA PRO A 125 -10.19 5.24 -1.59
C PRO A 125 -11.51 4.61 -2.05
N ASP A 126 -12.63 5.21 -1.65
CA ASP A 126 -13.97 4.77 -2.04
C ASP A 126 -14.60 5.59 -3.17
N CYS A 127 -13.82 6.51 -3.75
CA CYS A 127 -14.19 7.28 -4.92
C CYS A 127 -13.14 7.12 -6.02
N GLU A 128 -13.49 7.57 -7.20
CA GLU A 128 -12.65 7.47 -8.39
C GLU A 128 -11.40 8.35 -8.29
N ILE A 129 -10.32 7.88 -8.92
CA ILE A 129 -9.07 8.61 -9.06
C ILE A 129 -9.18 9.61 -10.21
N ASP A 130 -8.90 10.88 -9.94
CA ASP A 130 -8.81 11.95 -10.92
C ASP A 130 -7.34 12.27 -11.15
N THR A 131 -6.87 12.05 -12.38
CA THR A 131 -5.47 12.23 -12.78
C THR A 131 -5.43 13.10 -14.04
N THR A 132 -4.57 14.12 -14.04
CA THR A 132 -4.42 15.01 -15.21
C THR A 132 -4.00 14.26 -16.48
N TYR A 133 -3.28 13.14 -16.32
CA TYR A 133 -2.73 12.35 -17.42
C TYR A 133 -3.33 10.94 -17.54
N GLY A 134 -4.45 10.64 -16.86
CA GLY A 134 -4.99 9.29 -16.84
C GLY A 134 -4.01 8.28 -16.22
N GLY A 135 -3.87 7.11 -16.86
CA GLY A 135 -2.96 6.04 -16.42
C GLY A 135 -1.47 6.29 -16.68
N GLU A 136 -1.07 7.48 -17.13
CA GLU A 136 0.33 7.77 -17.45
C GLU A 136 1.12 8.28 -16.23
N ALA A 137 2.43 7.98 -16.21
CA ALA A 137 3.31 8.28 -15.09
C ALA A 137 3.72 9.77 -14.96
N GLY A 138 2.99 10.69 -15.57
CA GLY A 138 3.29 12.13 -15.57
C GLY A 138 4.23 12.60 -16.69
N HIS A 139 4.71 13.83 -16.58
CA HIS A 139 5.59 14.49 -17.55
C HIS A 139 7.04 14.62 -17.05
N TYR A 140 7.97 14.83 -17.97
CA TYR A 140 9.36 15.12 -17.60
C TYR A 140 9.52 16.59 -17.25
N GLU A 141 10.14 16.84 -16.10
CA GLU A 141 10.65 18.13 -15.71
C GLU A 141 12.17 18.14 -15.86
N HIS A 142 12.66 19.22 -16.47
CA HIS A 142 14.07 19.54 -16.50
C HIS A 142 14.34 20.62 -15.45
N ASP A 143 15.38 20.43 -14.66
CA ASP A 143 15.93 21.51 -13.85
C ASP A 143 16.65 22.47 -14.80
N ARG A 144 15.92 23.49 -15.25
CA ARG A 144 16.37 24.50 -16.19
C ARG A 144 16.08 25.89 -15.62
N SER A 145 17.13 26.70 -15.52
CA SER A 145 17.02 28.12 -15.22
C SER A 145 17.45 28.92 -16.44
N GLU A 146 16.64 29.89 -16.84
CA GLU A 146 16.88 30.74 -18.01
C GLU A 146 16.97 32.19 -17.57
N LEU A 147 18.01 32.89 -18.05
CA LEU A 147 18.17 34.33 -17.91
C LEU A 147 18.17 34.96 -19.29
N VAL A 148 17.38 36.02 -19.46
CA VAL A 148 17.36 36.83 -20.67
C VAL A 148 18.06 38.14 -20.39
N SER A 149 19.12 38.45 -21.14
CA SER A 149 19.82 39.74 -21.02
C SER A 149 19.09 40.84 -21.82
N PRO A 150 19.38 42.12 -21.54
CA PRO A 150 18.70 43.26 -22.20
C PRO A 150 18.87 43.33 -23.73
N ASP A 151 19.87 42.65 -24.29
CA ASP A 151 20.12 42.51 -25.72
C ASP A 151 19.33 41.35 -26.36
N GLY A 152 18.57 40.59 -25.57
CA GLY A 152 17.80 39.43 -26.01
C GLY A 152 18.57 38.11 -26.03
N THR A 153 19.83 38.07 -25.55
CA THR A 153 20.56 36.81 -25.41
C THR A 153 19.96 35.97 -24.28
N VAL A 154 19.75 34.68 -24.53
CA VAL A 154 19.23 33.73 -23.55
C VAL A 154 20.36 32.82 -23.06
N TYR A 155 20.63 32.85 -21.77
CA TYR A 155 21.52 31.91 -21.09
C TYR A 155 20.69 30.89 -20.32
N ALA A 156 20.92 29.61 -20.56
CA ALA A 156 20.25 28.54 -19.83
C ALA A 156 21.27 27.69 -19.07
N LEU A 157 21.04 27.50 -17.77
CA LEU A 157 21.68 26.45 -16.99
C LEU A 157 20.71 25.27 -16.94
N SER A 158 21.16 24.10 -17.41
CA SER A 158 20.36 22.88 -17.37
C SER A 158 21.19 21.72 -16.87
N TYR A 159 20.62 20.93 -15.96
CA TYR A 159 21.19 19.64 -15.58
C TYR A 159 20.77 18.56 -16.59
N ALA A 160 21.70 17.66 -16.92
CA ALA A 160 21.48 16.60 -17.91
C ALA A 160 20.46 15.53 -17.47
N THR A 161 20.04 15.55 -16.20
CA THR A 161 19.07 14.61 -15.63
C THR A 161 17.67 15.21 -15.60
N SER A 162 16.75 14.59 -16.32
CA SER A 162 15.30 14.85 -16.20
C SER A 162 14.69 13.98 -15.11
N ARG A 163 13.71 14.52 -14.38
CA ARG A 163 12.89 13.75 -13.45
C ARG A 163 11.46 13.69 -13.96
N ARG A 164 10.73 12.60 -13.68
CA ARG A 164 9.32 12.52 -14.04
C ARG A 164 8.49 13.02 -12.87
N TYR A 165 7.75 14.11 -13.08
CA TYR A 165 6.85 14.67 -12.09
C TYR A 165 5.44 14.10 -12.30
N LEU A 166 4.86 13.62 -11.21
CA LEU A 166 3.46 13.27 -11.11
C LEU A 166 2.72 14.52 -10.62
N PRO A 167 1.92 15.17 -11.48
CA PRO A 167 1.03 16.22 -11.02
C PRO A 167 0.05 15.67 -10.00
N GLU A 168 -0.61 16.59 -9.33
CA GLU A 168 -1.59 16.28 -8.31
C GLU A 168 -2.68 15.32 -8.81
N ILE A 169 -2.64 14.10 -8.29
CA ILE A 169 -3.73 13.13 -8.33
C ILE A 169 -4.72 13.53 -7.26
N ARG A 170 -6.02 13.44 -7.56
CA ARG A 170 -7.09 13.83 -6.66
C ARG A 170 -8.12 12.73 -6.48
N TRP A 171 -8.58 12.59 -5.24
CA TRP A 171 -9.79 11.87 -4.86
C TRP A 171 -10.72 12.86 -4.17
N ALA A 172 -11.78 13.28 -4.87
CA ALA A 172 -12.57 14.46 -4.46
C ALA A 172 -13.74 14.15 -3.51
N LEU A 173 -14.19 12.89 -3.44
CA LEU A 173 -15.45 12.52 -2.79
C LEU A 173 -15.27 11.34 -1.83
N ILE A 174 -14.21 11.37 -1.03
CA ILE A 174 -13.86 10.28 -0.12
C ILE A 174 -14.77 10.31 1.10
N SER A 175 -15.34 9.18 1.48
CA SER A 175 -16.14 9.14 2.71
C SER A 175 -15.29 9.42 3.95
N ARG A 176 -15.92 9.97 4.98
CA ARG A 176 -15.26 10.21 6.27
C ARG A 176 -14.57 8.96 6.83
N ALA A 177 -15.11 7.76 6.60
CA ALA A 177 -14.55 6.50 7.09
C ALA A 177 -13.24 6.09 6.40
N ARG A 178 -13.00 6.57 5.17
CA ARG A 178 -11.76 6.40 4.40
C ARG A 178 -10.79 7.56 4.53
N ALA A 179 -11.25 8.69 5.06
CA ALA A 179 -10.42 9.86 5.30
C ALA A 179 -9.86 9.91 6.74
N ARG A 180 -10.70 9.69 7.77
CA ARG A 180 -10.38 10.02 9.17
C ARG A 180 -10.39 8.79 10.08
N THR A 181 -9.39 8.68 10.96
CA THR A 181 -9.24 7.54 11.88
C THR A 181 -10.45 7.38 12.81
N ALA A 182 -11.00 8.48 13.32
CA ALA A 182 -12.13 8.46 14.26
C ALA A 182 -13.47 7.97 13.65
N ALA A 183 -13.53 7.78 12.33
CA ALA A 183 -14.71 7.31 11.62
C ALA A 183 -14.48 5.95 10.91
N GLU A 184 -13.35 5.30 11.15
CA GLU A 184 -13.05 3.99 10.58
C GLU A 184 -14.09 2.96 11.00
N THR A 185 -14.64 2.25 10.01
CA THR A 185 -15.49 1.06 10.22
C THR A 185 -14.65 -0.21 10.27
N THR A 186 -13.54 -0.22 9.53
CA THR A 186 -12.48 -1.22 9.62
C THR A 186 -11.20 -0.53 10.12
N PRO A 187 -10.60 -0.96 11.24
CA PRO A 187 -9.40 -0.34 11.77
C PRO A 187 -8.28 -0.28 10.73
N GLY A 188 -7.64 0.88 10.58
CA GLY A 188 -6.52 1.10 9.66
C GLY A 188 -6.92 1.46 8.23
N GLN A 189 -8.20 1.53 7.89
CA GLN A 189 -8.63 1.76 6.50
C GLN A 189 -8.54 3.22 6.04
N SER A 190 -8.37 4.18 6.96
CA SER A 190 -8.39 5.60 6.61
C SER A 190 -7.04 6.12 6.12
N TYR A 191 -7.06 7.17 5.30
CA TYR A 191 -5.85 7.84 4.84
C TYR A 191 -5.06 8.43 6.01
N GLU A 192 -5.74 8.99 7.02
CA GLU A 192 -5.09 9.53 8.21
C GLU A 192 -4.25 8.47 8.93
N THR A 193 -4.80 7.27 9.09
CA THR A 193 -4.07 6.13 9.67
C THR A 193 -2.95 5.68 8.74
N TRP A 194 -3.23 5.47 7.44
CA TRP A 194 -2.22 5.05 6.47
C TRP A 194 -1.02 6.00 6.42
N TRP A 195 -1.26 7.32 6.35
CA TRP A 195 -0.20 8.31 6.30
C TRP A 195 0.64 8.32 7.58
N ARG A 196 0.00 8.23 8.76
CA ARG A 196 0.72 8.16 10.04
C ARG A 196 1.57 6.89 10.14
N ASP A 197 1.01 5.76 9.72
CA ASP A 197 1.69 4.46 9.79
C ASP A 197 2.90 4.39 8.84
N THR A 198 2.78 5.00 7.65
CA THR A 198 3.77 4.90 6.57
C THR A 198 4.73 6.08 6.53
N HIS A 199 4.23 7.31 6.37
CA HIS A 199 5.02 8.52 6.22
C HIS A 199 5.39 9.14 7.56
N GLY A 200 4.54 8.96 8.58
CA GLY A 200 4.81 9.39 9.95
C GLY A 200 5.87 8.56 10.69
N GLY A 201 6.36 7.47 10.09
CA GLY A 201 7.43 6.65 10.65
C GLY A 201 7.05 5.90 11.93
N LEU A 202 5.75 5.62 12.13
CA LEU A 202 5.27 4.92 13.33
C LEU A 202 5.83 3.50 13.46
N TYR A 203 6.06 2.83 12.32
CA TYR A 203 6.61 1.48 12.27
C TYR A 203 7.98 1.48 11.59
N SER A 204 8.93 0.76 12.20
CA SER A 204 10.34 0.72 11.79
C SER A 204 10.58 0.17 10.39
N TYR A 205 9.65 -0.65 9.86
CA TYR A 205 9.75 -1.23 8.53
C TYR A 205 9.30 -0.28 7.41
N PHE A 206 8.67 0.85 7.72
CA PHE A 206 8.47 1.94 6.77
C PHE A 206 9.62 2.96 6.89
N ALA A 207 10.19 3.35 5.76
CA ALA A 207 11.16 4.45 5.72
C ALA A 207 10.44 5.80 5.94
N ALA A 208 11.17 6.80 6.43
CA ALA A 208 10.68 8.18 6.41
C ALA A 208 10.45 8.62 4.95
N ALA A 209 9.20 8.93 4.60
CA ALA A 209 8.75 9.14 3.22
C ALA A 209 9.04 7.92 2.30
N PRO A 210 8.32 6.80 2.50
CA PRO A 210 8.52 5.60 1.70
C PRO A 210 8.15 5.86 0.24
N GLN A 211 8.67 5.03 -0.66
CA GLN A 211 8.17 5.04 -2.04
C GLN A 211 6.74 4.49 -2.06
N VAL A 212 5.86 5.13 -2.82
CA VAL A 212 4.46 4.75 -2.96
C VAL A 212 4.20 4.34 -4.39
N THR A 213 3.71 3.12 -4.57
CA THR A 213 3.19 2.64 -5.84
C THR A 213 1.74 3.07 -5.95
N VAL A 214 1.42 3.78 -7.04
CA VAL A 214 0.08 4.27 -7.35
C VAL A 214 -0.52 3.37 -8.40
N TYR A 215 -1.71 2.85 -8.14
CA TYR A 215 -2.48 2.03 -9.07
C TYR A 215 -3.65 2.86 -9.59
N ASP A 216 -3.94 2.72 -10.87
CA ASP A 216 -5.09 3.34 -11.54
C ASP A 216 -6.40 2.62 -11.20
N ASP A 217 -6.32 1.32 -10.92
CA ASP A 217 -7.43 0.46 -10.52
C ASP A 217 -7.11 -0.26 -9.21
N SER A 218 -8.03 -0.22 -8.24
CA SER A 218 -7.82 -0.84 -6.94
C SER A 218 -7.81 -2.37 -6.98
N THR A 219 -8.30 -2.98 -8.06
CA THR A 219 -8.46 -4.44 -8.22
C THR A 219 -7.35 -5.11 -9.02
N THR A 220 -6.54 -4.33 -9.75
CA THR A 220 -5.52 -4.87 -10.65
C THR A 220 -4.11 -4.73 -10.08
N SER A 221 -3.12 -5.32 -10.74
CA SER A 221 -1.71 -5.09 -10.45
C SER A 221 -1.08 -4.03 -11.36
N ASN A 222 -1.88 -3.35 -12.19
CA ASN A 222 -1.38 -2.32 -13.09
C ASN A 222 -1.13 -1.05 -12.30
N SER A 223 0.11 -0.57 -12.31
CA SER A 223 0.49 0.65 -11.62
C SER A 223 0.76 1.78 -12.61
N ILE A 224 0.35 2.99 -12.23
CA ILE A 224 0.77 4.23 -12.88
C ILE A 224 2.30 4.40 -12.69
N GLY A 225 2.80 3.97 -11.54
CA GLY A 225 4.22 3.89 -11.23
C GLY A 225 4.50 4.01 -9.74
N THR A 226 5.78 4.09 -9.43
CA THR A 226 6.28 4.27 -8.06
C THR A 226 6.86 5.68 -7.90
N PHE A 227 6.41 6.38 -6.87
CA PHE A 227 6.70 7.79 -6.65
C PHE A 227 7.13 8.03 -5.21
N ARG A 228 7.93 9.07 -4.98
CA ARG A 228 8.04 9.69 -3.66
C ARG A 228 7.01 10.81 -3.58
N LEU A 229 6.04 10.67 -2.69
CA LEU A 229 5.00 11.67 -2.50
C LEU A 229 5.61 12.94 -1.87
N THR A 230 5.15 14.10 -2.34
CA THR A 230 5.63 15.42 -1.93
C THR A 230 4.44 16.36 -1.69
N GLY A 231 4.70 17.53 -1.11
CA GLY A 231 3.68 18.56 -0.93
C GLY A 231 2.80 18.38 0.32
N ARG A 232 2.99 17.31 1.10
CA ARG A 232 2.37 17.13 2.41
C ARG A 232 3.38 16.75 3.47
N VAL A 233 3.19 17.31 4.65
CA VAL A 233 3.96 17.00 5.87
C VAL A 233 3.07 16.46 6.99
N ASP A 234 1.75 16.44 6.78
CA ASP A 234 0.75 16.09 7.79
C ASP A 234 -0.43 15.32 7.19
N THR A 235 -1.40 15.01 8.06
CA THR A 235 -2.66 14.33 7.71
C THR A 235 -3.81 15.32 7.44
N SER A 236 -3.52 16.61 7.21
CA SER A 236 -4.56 17.60 6.93
C SER A 236 -5.32 17.24 5.66
N MET A 237 -6.63 17.42 5.64
CA MET A 237 -7.46 17.10 4.47
C MET A 237 -8.50 18.21 4.30
N THR A 238 -8.86 18.49 3.06
CA THR A 238 -9.89 19.48 2.77
C THR A 238 -11.24 18.78 2.77
N LYS A 239 -12.25 19.35 3.42
CA LYS A 239 -13.63 18.85 3.23
C LYS A 239 -14.06 19.21 1.82
N ALA A 240 -14.71 18.27 1.14
CA ALA A 240 -15.35 18.58 -0.14
C ALA A 240 -16.34 19.75 0.07
N ALA A 241 -16.34 20.71 -0.85
CA ALA A 241 -17.13 21.94 -0.70
C ALA A 241 -18.63 21.65 -0.52
N ALA A 242 -19.36 22.62 0.06
CA ALA A 242 -20.82 22.53 0.21
C ALA A 242 -21.47 22.29 -1.17
N PRO A 243 -22.48 21.39 -1.28
CA PRO A 243 -23.34 20.85 -0.21
C PRO A 243 -22.90 19.50 0.40
N TRP A 244 -21.71 18.98 0.07
CA TRP A 244 -21.33 17.61 0.40
C TRP A 244 -20.76 17.47 1.83
N HIS A 245 -21.65 17.58 2.84
CA HIS A 245 -21.27 17.36 4.23
C HIS A 245 -20.81 15.92 4.48
N GLY A 246 -19.55 15.74 4.88
CA GLY A 246 -19.01 14.43 5.27
C GLY A 246 -18.09 13.77 4.25
N LEU A 247 -17.87 14.40 3.09
CA LEU A 247 -16.88 13.98 2.10
C LEU A 247 -15.58 14.80 2.22
N TRP A 248 -14.48 14.18 1.82
CA TRP A 248 -13.14 14.74 1.91
C TRP A 248 -12.42 14.65 0.57
N GLU A 249 -11.53 15.61 0.36
CA GLU A 249 -10.62 15.66 -0.76
C GLU A 249 -9.20 15.34 -0.29
N ILE A 250 -8.59 14.39 -0.98
CA ILE A 250 -7.21 13.99 -0.77
C ILE A 250 -6.49 14.11 -2.10
N THR A 251 -5.29 14.65 -2.02
CA THR A 251 -4.45 14.83 -3.18
C THR A 251 -3.04 14.30 -2.92
N ALA A 252 -2.43 13.80 -3.98
CA ALA A 252 -1.07 13.27 -3.95
C ALA A 252 -0.32 13.73 -5.21
N ALA A 253 0.81 14.40 -5.00
CA ALA A 253 1.76 14.75 -6.05
C ALA A 253 3.13 14.18 -5.69
N GLY A 254 4.03 13.99 -6.65
CA GLY A 254 5.32 13.40 -6.34
C GLY A 254 6.28 13.32 -7.51
N TYR A 255 7.45 12.77 -7.23
CA TYR A 255 8.45 12.47 -8.26
C TYR A 255 8.60 10.99 -8.43
N LYS A 256 8.59 10.53 -9.69
CA LYS A 256 8.77 9.12 -10.01
C LYS A 256 10.17 8.67 -9.58
N VAL A 257 10.23 7.49 -8.99
CA VAL A 257 11.50 6.83 -8.70
C VAL A 257 12.08 6.29 -10.02
N PRO A 258 13.39 6.47 -10.28
CA PRO A 258 14.05 5.96 -11.49
C PRO A 258 13.85 4.46 -11.71
#